data_AF-A0A4Q0Q6A8-F1
#
_entry.id   AF-A0A4Q0Q6A8-F1
#
_cell.length_a   1.000
_cell.length_b   1.000
_cell.length_c   1.000
_cell.angle_alpha   90.00
_cell.angle_beta   90.00
_cell.angle_gamma   90.00
#
_symmetry.space_group_name_H-M   'P 1'
#
loop_
_entity.id
_entity.type
_entity.pdbx_description
1 polymer ?
#
loop_
_entity_poly.entity_id
_entity_poly.type
_entity_poly.pdbx_seq_one_letter_code
_entity_poly.pdbx_strand_id
1 'polypeptide(L)' 'MQDSLSIKEQFTVGARIEVRPSAGPRLSGRTGTLIGAGYHPKSLRIILDGSKTPITLHFAYVAIVSE' A
#
# COMPACT_ATOMS: atom_id res chain seq x y z
N MET A 1 -13.19 20.79 -5.67
CA MET A 1 -11.72 20.96 -5.64
C MET A 1 -11.19 19.69 -5.01
N GLN A 2 -10.69 18.75 -5.81
CA GLN A 2 -10.37 17.39 -5.36
C GLN A 2 -8.85 17.23 -5.38
N ASP A 3 -8.27 17.18 -4.19
CA ASP A 3 -6.84 17.03 -3.91
C ASP A 3 -6.31 15.72 -4.50
N SER A 4 -5.91 15.75 -5.77
CA SER A 4 -5.43 14.57 -6.51
C SER A 4 -3.90 14.51 -6.59
N LEU A 5 -3.18 15.44 -5.95
CA LEU A 5 -1.73 15.59 -6.13
C LEU A 5 -0.87 14.80 -5.12
N SER A 6 -1.29 14.58 -3.87
CA SER A 6 -0.34 14.09 -2.85
C SER A 6 -0.43 12.61 -2.45
N ILE A 7 -1.25 11.77 -3.10
CA ILE A 7 -1.34 10.35 -2.69
C ILE A 7 -0.04 9.60 -2.99
N LYS A 8 0.63 9.88 -4.12
CA LYS A 8 1.91 9.25 -4.46
C LYS A 8 3.07 9.73 -3.58
N GLU A 9 3.06 10.99 -3.17
CA GLU A 9 4.09 11.57 -2.30
C GLU A 9 4.03 11.04 -0.87
N GLN A 10 2.88 10.53 -0.45
CA GLN A 10 2.72 9.92 0.88
C GLN A 10 3.32 8.51 0.97
N PHE A 11 3.51 7.81 -0.16
CA PHE A 11 4.02 6.43 -0.17
C PHE A 11 5.55 6.39 -0.28
N THR A 12 6.22 6.62 0.85
CA THR A 12 7.67 6.49 0.98
C THR A 12 8.06 5.04 1.29
N VAL A 13 9.17 4.56 0.70
CA VAL A 13 9.72 3.23 1.02
C VAL A 13 10.05 3.17 2.51
N GLY A 14 9.66 2.08 3.16
CA GLY A 14 9.73 1.91 4.62
C GLY A 14 8.47 2.35 5.36
N ALA A 15 7.54 3.05 4.71
CA ALA A 15 6.28 3.43 5.35
C ALA A 15 5.43 2.21 5.71
N ARG A 16 4.77 2.29 6.87
CA ARG A 16 3.75 1.32 7.27
C ARG A 16 2.46 1.59 6.54
N ILE A 17 1.86 0.50 6.06
CA ILE A 17 0.60 0.56 5.33
C ILE A 17 -0.37 -0.45 5.92
N GLU A 18 -1.65 -0.17 5.75
CA GLU A 18 -2.75 -1.08 5.97
C GLU A 18 -3.51 -1.28 4.66
N VAL A 19 -3.91 -2.52 4.40
CA VAL A 19 -4.71 -2.89 3.24
C VAL A 19 -6.19 -2.62 3.53
N ARG A 20 -6.79 -1.78 2.68
CA ARG A 20 -8.19 -1.37 2.78
C ARG A 20 -9.15 -2.54 2.53
N PRO A 21 -10.38 -2.50 3.07
CA PRO A 21 -11.42 -3.49 2.80
C PRO A 21 -11.72 -3.72 1.32
N SER A 22 -11.56 -2.68 0.49
CA SER A 22 -11.75 -2.74 -0.96
C SER A 22 -10.79 -3.70 -1.69
N ALA A 23 -9.69 -4.13 -1.06
CA ALA A 23 -8.77 -5.13 -1.61
C ALA A 23 -9.35 -6.56 -1.56
N GLY A 24 -10.50 -6.74 -0.89
CA GLY A 24 -11.16 -8.01 -0.71
C GLY A 24 -10.79 -8.70 0.61
N PRO A 25 -11.61 -9.69 1.03
CA PRO A 25 -11.59 -10.26 2.39
C PRO A 25 -10.29 -10.99 2.75
N ARG A 26 -9.50 -11.41 1.76
CA ARG A 26 -8.24 -12.12 1.98
C ARG A 26 -7.11 -11.19 2.43
N LEU A 27 -7.16 -9.92 2.02
CA LEU A 27 -6.09 -8.96 2.24
C LEU A 27 -6.52 -7.78 3.11
N SER A 28 -7.81 -7.50 3.21
CA SER A 28 -8.36 -6.45 4.06
C SER A 28 -7.90 -6.57 5.52
N GLY A 29 -7.49 -5.45 6.10
CA GLY A 29 -7.05 -5.37 7.50
C GLY A 29 -5.64 -5.93 7.73
N ARG A 30 -4.93 -6.35 6.68
CA ARG A 30 -3.53 -6.76 6.80
C ARG A 30 -2.64 -5.52 6.75
N THR A 31 -1.64 -5.50 7.61
CA THR A 31 -0.61 -4.47 7.66
C THR A 31 0.67 -4.95 6.98
N GLY A 32 1.50 -4.01 6.57
CA GLY A 32 2.77 -4.30 5.94
C GLY A 32 3.64 -3.08 5.80
N THR A 33 4.74 -3.26 5.10
CA THR A 33 5.73 -2.23 4.83
C THR A 33 5.89 -2.04 3.35
N LEU A 34 5.81 -0.78 2.91
CA LEU A 34 6.09 -0.40 1.54
C LEU A 34 7.56 -0.65 1.23
N ILE A 35 7.86 -1.45 0.20
CA ILE A 35 9.24 -1.71 -0.23
C ILE A 35 9.59 -1.07 -1.57
N GLY A 36 8.61 -0.50 -2.28
CA GLY A 36 8.84 0.20 -3.54
C GLY A 36 7.60 0.42 -4.38
N ALA A 37 7.79 0.98 -5.57
CA ALA A 37 6.77 1.02 -6.60
C ALA A 37 6.71 -0.33 -7.35
N GLY A 38 5.52 -0.68 -7.84
CA GLY A 38 5.33 -1.81 -8.75
C GLY A 38 5.61 -1.45 -10.21
N TYR A 39 5.42 -2.43 -11.10
CA TYR A 39 5.62 -2.23 -12.55
C TYR A 39 4.65 -1.18 -13.15
N HIS A 40 3.41 -1.15 -12.67
CA HIS A 40 2.44 -0.14 -13.10
C HIS A 40 2.57 1.14 -12.29
N PRO A 41 2.34 2.33 -12.90
CA PRO A 41 2.47 3.62 -12.20
C PRO A 41 1.62 3.74 -10.95
N LYS A 42 0.52 2.99 -10.86
CA LYS A 42 -0.43 3.03 -9.74
C LYS A 42 -0.29 1.85 -8.77
N SER A 43 0.75 1.05 -8.94
CA SER A 43 1.00 -0.14 -8.13
C SER A 43 2.14 0.09 -7.18
N LEU A 44 2.01 -0.49 -6.00
CA LEU A 44 2.95 -0.44 -4.89
C LEU A 44 3.38 -1.86 -4.55
N ARG A 45 4.66 -2.03 -4.28
CA ARG A 45 5.25 -3.29 -3.85
C ARG A 45 5.41 -3.25 -2.34
N ILE A 46 4.85 -4.26 -1.67
CA ILE A 46 4.62 -4.24 -0.23
C ILE A 46 4.92 -5.62 0.34
N ILE A 47 5.55 -5.68 1.50
CA ILE A 47 5.68 -6.91 2.28
C ILE A 47 4.66 -6.85 3.40
N LEU A 48 3.69 -7.76 3.38
CA LEU A 48 2.73 -7.89 4.49
C LEU A 48 3.39 -8.56 5.69
N ASP A 49 2.93 -8.21 6.88
CA ASP A 49 3.43 -8.83 8.10
C ASP A 49 3.10 -10.33 8.11
N GLY A 50 4.11 -11.14 8.41
CA GLY A 50 4.02 -12.60 8.31
C GLY A 50 4.13 -13.17 6.89
N SER A 51 4.26 -12.33 5.86
CA SER A 51 4.59 -12.78 4.50
C SER A 51 6.10 -12.73 4.26
N LYS A 52 6.66 -13.81 3.70
CA LYS A 52 8.06 -13.84 3.25
C LYS A 52 8.23 -13.23 1.86
N THR A 53 7.14 -13.10 1.10
CA THR A 53 7.16 -12.62 -0.28
C THR A 53 6.45 -11.27 -0.40
N PRO A 54 6.99 -10.36 -1.22
CA PRO A 54 6.32 -9.12 -1.52
C PRO A 54 5.13 -9.33 -2.45
N ILE A 55 4.08 -8.56 -2.24
CA ILE A 55 2.91 -8.48 -3.11
C ILE A 55 2.88 -7.13 -3.81
N THR A 56 2.14 -7.07 -4.91
CA THR A 56 1.88 -5.82 -5.62
C THR A 56 0.40 -5.47 -5.47
N LEU A 57 0.11 -4.27 -4.97
CA LEU A 57 -1.26 -3.76 -4.81
C LEU A 57 -1.39 -2.38 -5.42
N HIS A 58 -2.59 -2.07 -5.89
CA HIS A 58 -2.92 -0.72 -6.34
C HIS A 58 -2.91 0.23 -5.14
N PHE A 59 -2.41 1.46 -5.29
CA PHE A 59 -2.33 2.44 -4.20
C PHE A 59 -3.70 2.70 -3.54
N ALA A 60 -4.79 2.61 -4.32
CA ALA A 60 -6.15 2.82 -3.81
C ALA A 60 -6.62 1.74 -2.83
N TYR A 61 -5.92 0.59 -2.78
CA TYR A 61 -6.22 -0.50 -1.87
C TYR A 61 -5.39 -0.46 -0.59
N VAL A 62 -4.58 0.59 -0.40
CA VAL A 62 -3.75 0.74 0.78
C VAL A 62 -3.92 2.13 1.38
N ALA A 63 -3.65 2.24 2.67
CA ALA A 63 -3.58 3.49 3.40
C ALA A 63 -2.26 3.53 4.16
N ILE A 64 -1.64 4.71 4.27
CA ILE A 64 -0.52 4.92 5.17
C ILE A 64 -1.05 4.83 6.60
N VAL A 65 -0.40 4.02 7.42
CA VAL A 65 -0.58 4.03 8.87
C VAL A 65 0.57 4.88 9.39
N SER A 66 0.31 6.17 9.59
CA SER A 66 1.25 6.99 10.36
C SER A 66 0.99 6.70 11.83
N GLU A 67 2.02 6.27 12.55
CA GLU A 67 2.09 6.56 13.99
C GLU A 67 2.22 8.07 14.20
#